data_AF-A0A1I3GLJ5-F1
#
_entry.id   AF-A0A1I3GLJ5-F1
#
_cell.length_a   1.000
_cell.length_b   1.000
_cell.length_c   1.000
_cell.angle_alpha   90.00
_cell.angle_beta   90.00
_cell.angle_gamma   90.00
#
_symmetry.space_group_name_H-M   'P 1'
#
loop_
_entity.id
_entity.type
_entity.pdbx_description
1 polymer ?
#
loop_
_entity_poly.entity_id
_entity_poly.type
_entity_poly.pdbx_seq_one_letter_code
_entity_poly.pdbx_strand_id
1 'polypeptide(L)'
;MSSLEQKVYALREQFELNRSAGELRTAIDDCQEIYERFVSLSERLHLLQRQSSSIGALPVGAPELLDLNSEFKEQISTALASLGVFFEVWRKNKQVSRQDDSVENSRVALESLVVRLESKIDSCWKKWTEQLYSQCMVEKVILDSQREIPGSERVYSDYIELQGRFKDLAKQVPETVWPLRDLMDLKNRMEQVRGEMQLDLPENVKRFFKLLNQRGRSTGVPLSEMDKDTFCWLLEHDLLGQFSVERSRKLF
;
A
#
# COMPACT_ATOMS: atom_id res chain seq x y z
N MET A 1 56.47 -12.00 54.94
CA MET A 1 55.43 -11.04 55.35
C MET A 1 55.47 -9.89 54.35
N SER A 2 54.44 -9.71 53.51
CA SER A 2 54.39 -8.59 52.57
C SER A 2 54.32 -7.28 53.36
N SER A 3 55.18 -6.30 53.03
CA SER A 3 55.17 -4.96 53.64
C SER A 3 53.77 -4.36 53.55
N LEU A 4 53.36 -3.61 54.57
CA LEU A 4 52.08 -2.88 54.60
C LEU A 4 51.93 -1.99 53.36
N GLU A 5 53.05 -1.49 52.83
CA GLU A 5 53.13 -0.68 51.61
C GLU A 5 52.72 -1.45 50.35
N GLN A 6 53.08 -2.74 50.25
CA GLN A 6 52.67 -3.59 49.12
C GLN A 6 51.15 -3.83 49.13
N LYS A 7 50.54 -3.95 50.31
CA LYS A 7 49.09 -4.08 50.45
C LYS A 7 48.36 -2.77 50.11
N VAL A 8 48.91 -1.63 50.52
CA VAL A 8 48.36 -0.30 50.17
C VAL A 8 48.46 -0.04 48.66
N TYR A 9 49.56 -0.44 48.02
CA TYR A 9 49.73 -0.32 46.57
C TYR A 9 48.70 -1.18 45.81
N ALA A 10 48.55 -2.45 46.19
CA ALA A 10 47.57 -3.36 45.58
C ALA A 10 46.12 -2.86 45.76
N LEU A 11 45.78 -2.27 46.91
CA LEU A 11 44.46 -1.68 47.16
C LEU A 11 44.21 -0.43 46.29
N ARG A 12 45.23 0.40 46.05
CA ARG A 12 45.11 1.56 45.14
C ARG A 12 44.91 1.10 43.71
N GLU A 13 45.67 0.11 43.25
CA GLU A 13 45.52 -0.48 41.92
C GLU A 13 44.13 -1.10 41.73
N GLN A 14 43.63 -1.85 42.72
CA GLN A 14 42.25 -2.38 42.69
C GLN A 14 41.19 -1.26 42.69
N PHE A 15 41.42 -0.17 43.42
CA PHE A 15 40.50 0.97 43.44
C PHE A 15 40.46 1.69 42.09
N GLU A 16 41.61 1.91 41.44
CA GLU A 16 41.66 2.50 40.10
C GLU A 16 41.03 1.58 39.05
N LEU A 17 41.27 0.27 39.12
CA LEU A 17 40.62 -0.71 38.24
C LEU A 17 39.10 -0.69 38.43
N ASN A 18 38.60 -0.70 39.67
CA ASN A 18 37.16 -0.62 39.93
C ASN A 18 36.55 0.71 39.46
N ARG A 19 37.26 1.83 39.61
CA ARG A 19 36.83 3.13 39.09
C ARG A 19 36.74 3.11 37.57
N SER A 20 37.78 2.63 36.90
CA SER A 20 37.80 2.51 35.43
C SER A 20 36.70 1.58 34.91
N ALA A 21 36.45 0.46 35.59
CA ALA A 21 35.35 -0.45 35.27
C ALA A 21 33.97 0.21 35.46
N GLY A 22 33.80 1.06 36.48
CA GLY A 22 32.59 1.87 36.66
C GLY A 22 32.38 2.87 35.51
N GLU A 23 33.43 3.61 35.15
CA GLU A 23 33.39 4.59 34.05
C GLU A 23 33.09 3.91 32.69
N LEU A 24 33.64 2.72 32.44
CA LEU A 24 33.34 1.91 31.25
C LEU A 24 31.90 1.41 31.21
N ARG A 25 31.33 0.98 32.35
CA ARG A 25 29.92 0.56 32.42
C ARG A 25 28.98 1.70 32.08
N THR A 26 29.20 2.88 32.65
CA THR A 26 28.41 4.07 32.31
C THR A 26 28.52 4.41 30.83
N ALA A 27 29.71 4.35 30.25
CA ALA A 27 29.88 4.58 28.81
C ALA A 27 29.15 3.56 27.93
N ILE A 28 29.08 2.29 28.35
CA ILE A 28 28.30 1.25 27.65
C ILE A 28 26.81 1.56 27.73
N ASP A 29 26.30 1.88 28.92
CA ASP A 29 24.89 2.22 29.14
C ASP A 29 24.49 3.45 28.30
N ASP A 30 25.35 4.47 28.24
CA ASP A 30 25.17 5.67 27.44
C ASP A 30 25.04 5.34 25.94
N CYS A 31 25.94 4.49 25.42
CA CYS A 31 25.91 4.07 24.03
C CYS A 31 24.66 3.25 23.70
N GLN A 32 24.24 2.39 24.64
CA GLN A 32 23.07 1.55 24.45
C GLN A 32 21.79 2.39 24.36
N GLU A 33 21.62 3.39 25.23
CA GLU A 33 20.44 4.24 25.17
C GLU A 33 20.39 5.08 23.89
N ILE A 34 21.53 5.64 23.46
CA ILE A 34 21.59 6.37 22.19
C ILE A 34 21.21 5.44 21.04
N TYR A 35 21.73 4.20 21.03
CA TYR A 35 21.35 3.21 20.03
C TYR A 35 19.84 2.96 20.03
N GLU A 36 19.23 2.74 21.19
CA GLU A 36 17.78 2.50 21.33
C GLU A 36 16.94 3.67 20.80
N ARG A 37 17.42 4.92 20.93
CA ARG A 37 16.73 6.10 20.41
C ARG A 37 16.75 6.22 18.88
N PHE A 38 17.77 5.69 18.22
CA PHE A 38 17.95 5.84 16.77
C PHE A 38 17.66 4.56 15.96
N VAL A 39 17.68 3.38 16.58
CA VAL A 39 17.52 2.10 15.87
C VAL A 39 16.21 2.03 15.08
N SER A 40 15.09 2.44 15.68
CA SER A 40 13.78 2.43 15.03
C SER A 40 13.70 3.39 13.83
N LEU A 41 14.35 4.55 13.92
CA LEU A 41 14.43 5.53 12.83
C LEU A 41 15.32 4.99 11.70
N SER A 42 16.42 4.32 12.03
CA SER A 42 17.30 3.68 11.06
C SER A 42 16.59 2.57 10.29
N GLU A 43 15.83 1.72 10.97
CA GLU A 43 15.04 0.65 10.35
C GLU A 43 13.96 1.22 9.42
N ARG A 44 13.24 2.27 9.85
CA ARG A 44 12.26 2.98 9.02
C ARG A 44 12.90 3.61 7.78
N LEU A 45 14.08 4.23 7.90
CA LEU A 45 14.81 4.78 6.76
C LEU A 45 15.23 3.70 5.77
N HIS A 46 15.69 2.53 6.24
CA HIS A 46 16.00 1.41 5.36
C HIS A 46 14.76 0.90 4.61
N LEU A 47 13.61 0.85 5.28
CA LEU A 47 12.34 0.50 4.63
C LEU A 47 11.99 1.54 3.55
N LEU A 48 12.06 2.83 3.87
CA LEU A 48 11.77 3.92 2.94
C LEU A 48 12.72 3.92 1.74
N GLN A 49 13.99 3.55 1.93
CA GLN A 49 14.94 3.41 0.83
C GLN A 49 14.55 2.31 -0.15
N ARG A 50 14.01 1.18 0.35
CA ARG A 50 13.51 0.10 -0.51
C ARG A 50 12.25 0.54 -1.25
N GLN A 51 11.32 1.17 -0.54
CA GLN A 51 10.07 1.70 -1.11
C GLN A 51 10.31 2.84 -2.09
N SER A 52 11.31 3.69 -1.89
CA SER A 52 11.65 4.74 -2.86
C SER A 52 12.21 4.15 -4.14
N SER A 53 12.94 3.05 -4.06
CA SER A 53 13.44 2.32 -5.23
C SER A 53 12.31 1.69 -6.04
N SER A 54 11.27 1.17 -5.39
CA SER A 54 10.08 0.66 -6.07
C SER A 54 9.26 1.79 -6.70
N ILE A 55 9.04 2.90 -5.99
CA ILE A 55 8.34 4.08 -6.53
C ILE A 55 9.12 4.72 -7.68
N GLY A 56 10.45 4.73 -7.62
CA GLY A 56 11.30 5.20 -8.72
C GLY A 56 11.16 4.36 -9.99
N ALA A 57 10.69 3.12 -9.88
CA ALA A 57 10.40 2.23 -11.00
C ALA A 57 8.97 2.38 -11.56
N LEU A 58 8.19 3.35 -11.07
CA LEU A 58 6.87 3.64 -11.62
C LEU A 58 6.94 4.07 -13.09
N PRO A 59 5.97 3.69 -13.94
CA PRO A 59 5.94 4.09 -15.34
C PRO A 59 5.89 5.61 -15.51
N VAL A 60 6.41 6.12 -16.64
CA VAL A 60 6.52 7.55 -16.99
C VAL A 60 5.17 8.30 -16.97
N GLY A 61 4.03 7.60 -17.00
CA GLY A 61 2.68 8.15 -16.90
C GLY A 61 2.10 8.25 -15.48
N ALA A 62 2.92 8.11 -14.44
CA ALA A 62 2.47 8.25 -13.06
C ALA A 62 2.05 9.70 -12.74
N PRO A 63 0.98 9.90 -11.95
CA PRO A 63 0.40 11.21 -11.69
C PRO A 63 1.27 12.07 -10.76
N GLU A 64 2.08 11.42 -9.93
CA GLU A 64 3.01 12.07 -9.03
C GLU A 64 4.31 11.27 -9.01
N LEU A 65 5.39 11.90 -9.49
CA LEU A 65 6.74 11.37 -9.36
C LEU A 65 7.26 11.66 -7.94
N LEU A 66 8.17 10.80 -7.47
CA LEU A 66 8.93 11.06 -6.25
C LEU A 66 9.93 12.19 -6.53
N ASP A 67 9.44 13.42 -6.55
CA ASP A 67 10.28 14.60 -6.60
C ASP A 67 10.74 14.92 -5.17
N LEU A 68 12.06 14.98 -5.00
CA LEU A 68 12.71 15.44 -3.77
C LEU A 68 13.04 16.91 -3.97
N ASN A 69 11.97 17.72 -3.91
CA ASN A 69 11.98 19.16 -4.14
C ASN A 69 12.97 19.88 -3.21
N SER A 70 13.18 21.18 -3.42
CA SER A 70 14.03 22.02 -2.57
C SER A 70 13.71 21.90 -1.08
N GLU A 71 12.43 21.76 -0.72
CA GLU A 71 11.98 21.58 0.67
C GLU A 71 12.52 20.27 1.30
N PHE A 72 12.52 19.16 0.56
CA PHE A 72 13.13 17.91 1.04
C PHE A 72 14.65 18.04 1.21
N LYS A 73 15.31 18.74 0.28
CA LYS A 73 16.75 18.99 0.35
C LYS A 73 17.12 19.84 1.58
N GLU A 74 16.34 20.87 1.87
CA GLU A 74 16.51 21.70 3.07
C GLU A 74 16.33 20.89 4.35
N GLN A 75 15.35 19.98 4.40
CA GLN A 75 15.15 19.14 5.57
C GLN A 75 16.22 18.06 5.75
N ILE A 76 16.68 17.46 4.66
CA ILE A 76 17.84 16.56 4.70
C ILE A 76 19.05 17.33 5.24
N SER A 77 19.28 18.55 4.77
CA SER A 77 20.39 19.39 5.25
C SER A 77 20.25 19.74 6.74
N THR A 78 19.04 20.03 7.21
CA THR A 78 18.73 20.28 8.63
C THR A 78 19.00 19.04 9.48
N ALA A 79 18.53 17.87 9.06
CA ALA A 79 18.78 16.62 9.78
C ALA A 79 20.27 16.27 9.84
N LEU A 80 20.99 16.43 8.73
CA LEU A 80 22.44 16.22 8.67
C LEU A 80 23.21 17.22 9.55
N ALA A 81 22.80 18.48 9.57
CA ALA A 81 23.40 19.50 10.42
C ALA A 81 23.20 19.18 11.91
N SER A 82 21.98 18.82 12.31
CA SER A 82 21.67 18.42 13.70
C SER A 82 22.45 17.16 14.13
N LEU A 83 22.56 16.16 13.25
CA LEU A 83 23.42 15.00 13.49
C LEU A 83 24.90 15.37 13.60
N GLY A 84 25.38 16.30 12.75
CA GLY A 84 26.75 16.81 12.80
C GLY A 84 27.06 17.51 14.13
N VAL A 85 26.14 18.33 14.64
CA VAL A 85 26.26 18.96 15.96
C VAL A 85 26.35 17.90 17.06
N PHE A 86 25.45 16.90 17.03
CA PHE A 86 25.50 15.78 17.97
C PHE A 86 26.84 15.03 17.91
N PHE A 87 27.36 14.70 16.71
CA PHE A 87 28.65 14.02 16.56
C PHE A 87 29.82 14.83 17.13
N GLU A 88 29.81 16.16 16.97
CA GLU A 88 30.82 17.04 17.54
C GLU A 88 30.74 17.10 19.07
N VAL A 89 29.53 17.16 19.64
CA VAL A 89 29.30 17.08 21.10
C VAL A 89 29.76 15.74 21.65
N TRP A 90 29.41 14.63 20.98
CA TRP A 90 29.82 13.28 21.33
C TRP A 90 31.34 13.11 21.30
N ARG A 91 32.01 13.67 20.28
CA ARG A 91 33.47 13.60 20.13
C ARG A 91 34.20 14.38 21.22
N LYS A 92 33.66 15.54 21.61
CA LYS A 92 34.27 16.41 22.63
C LYS A 92 34.01 15.90 24.05
N ASN A 93 32.77 15.50 24.34
CA ASN A 93 32.30 15.19 25.69
C ASN A 93 31.47 13.89 25.72
N LYS A 94 32.14 12.74 25.54
CA LYS A 94 31.52 11.40 25.52
C LYS A 94 30.53 11.15 26.68
N GLN A 95 30.83 11.65 27.88
CA GLN A 95 30.06 11.42 29.10
C GLN A 95 28.93 12.44 29.36
N VAL A 96 28.85 13.55 28.62
CA VAL A 96 27.85 14.63 28.85
C VAL A 96 26.89 14.80 27.67
N SER A 97 27.16 14.12 26.55
CA SER A 97 26.32 14.10 25.35
C SER A 97 24.86 13.73 25.60
N ARG A 98 24.55 12.99 26.68
CA ARG A 98 23.17 12.64 27.10
C ARG A 98 22.36 13.81 27.65
N GLN A 99 23.01 14.80 28.25
CA GLN A 99 22.35 15.98 28.82
C GLN A 99 22.27 17.13 27.82
N ASP A 100 22.90 16.96 26.66
CA ASP A 100 22.92 17.95 25.61
C ASP A 100 21.70 17.77 24.71
N ASP A 101 20.99 18.88 24.47
CA ASP A 101 19.79 18.89 23.63
C ASP A 101 20.07 18.42 22.19
N SER A 102 21.34 18.33 21.76
CA SER A 102 21.73 17.84 20.43
C SER A 102 21.27 16.40 20.13
N VAL A 103 21.23 15.50 21.13
CA VAL A 103 20.71 14.13 20.92
C VAL A 103 19.23 14.18 20.54
N GLU A 104 18.45 14.94 21.30
CA GLU A 104 17.00 15.02 21.08
C GLU A 104 16.68 15.84 19.82
N ASN A 105 17.40 16.93 19.57
CA ASN A 105 17.26 17.75 18.38
C ASN A 105 17.58 16.97 17.10
N SER A 106 18.62 16.12 17.12
CA SER A 106 18.94 15.25 15.98
C SER A 106 17.91 14.13 15.79
N ARG A 107 17.41 13.54 16.88
CA ARG A 107 16.30 12.57 16.84
C ARG A 107 15.04 13.17 16.23
N VAL A 108 14.61 14.34 16.69
CA VAL A 108 13.41 15.04 16.20
C VAL A 108 13.56 15.47 14.75
N ALA A 109 14.73 16.00 14.36
CA ALA A 109 14.99 16.37 12.97
C ALA A 109 14.95 15.15 12.03
N LEU A 110 15.51 14.01 12.46
CA LEU A 110 15.49 12.78 11.70
C LEU A 110 14.08 12.20 11.61
N GLU A 111 13.34 12.17 12.72
CA GLU A 111 11.95 11.71 12.77
C GLU A 111 11.04 12.53 11.86
N SER A 112 11.19 13.86 11.86
CA SER A 112 10.45 14.76 10.95
C SER A 112 10.73 14.44 9.47
N LEU A 113 11.99 14.16 9.13
CA LEU A 113 12.37 13.74 7.79
C LEU A 113 11.74 12.39 7.42
N VAL A 114 11.79 11.39 8.32
CA VAL A 114 11.19 10.06 8.11
C VAL A 114 9.69 10.17 7.85
N VAL A 115 8.96 10.90 8.69
CA VAL A 115 7.49 11.06 8.57
C VAL A 115 7.11 11.73 7.26
N ARG A 116 7.87 12.74 6.82
CA ARG A 116 7.60 13.41 5.55
C ARG A 116 7.91 12.53 4.34
N LEU A 117 8.99 11.75 4.40
CA LEU A 117 9.30 10.77 3.35
C LEU A 117 8.21 9.69 3.27
N GLU A 118 7.76 9.15 4.40
CA GLU A 118 6.63 8.20 4.47
C GLU A 118 5.38 8.77 3.82
N SER A 119 5.00 10.00 4.19
CA SER A 119 3.81 10.66 3.65
C SER A 119 3.92 10.88 2.14
N LYS A 120 5.09 11.26 1.62
CA LYS A 120 5.30 11.48 0.18
C LYS A 120 5.25 10.18 -0.61
N ILE A 121 5.93 9.14 -0.11
CA ILE A 121 5.94 7.80 -0.69
C ILE A 121 4.51 7.23 -0.74
N ASP A 122 3.77 7.32 0.36
CA ASP A 122 2.37 6.88 0.43
C ASP A 122 1.46 7.68 -0.51
N SER A 123 1.63 9.01 -0.60
CA SER A 123 0.89 9.85 -1.55
C SER A 123 1.13 9.44 -3.00
N CYS A 124 2.40 9.29 -3.40
CA CYS A 124 2.77 8.86 -4.74
C CYS A 124 2.13 7.50 -5.09
N TRP A 125 2.20 6.55 -4.15
CA TRP A 125 1.63 5.22 -4.31
C TRP A 125 0.10 5.25 -4.44
N LYS A 126 -0.59 5.96 -3.55
CA LYS A 126 -2.05 6.09 -3.58
C LYS A 126 -2.54 6.72 -4.87
N LYS A 127 -1.95 7.83 -5.30
CA LYS A 127 -2.37 8.49 -6.55
C LYS A 127 -2.16 7.58 -7.76
N TRP A 128 -1.05 6.86 -7.82
CA TRP A 128 -0.79 5.92 -8.92
C TRP A 128 -1.78 4.75 -8.92
N THR A 129 -2.01 4.11 -7.78
CA THR A 129 -2.98 3.02 -7.65
C THR A 129 -4.42 3.47 -7.93
N GLU A 130 -4.81 4.66 -7.49
CA GLU A 130 -6.09 5.29 -7.80
C GLU A 130 -6.24 5.57 -9.29
N GLN A 131 -5.20 6.08 -9.95
CA GLN A 131 -5.20 6.29 -11.40
C GLN A 131 -5.37 4.96 -12.14
N LEU A 132 -4.56 3.95 -11.81
CA LEU A 132 -4.68 2.61 -12.42
C LEU A 132 -6.07 2.02 -12.21
N TYR A 133 -6.60 2.15 -11.00
CA TYR A 133 -7.93 1.67 -10.67
C TYR A 133 -9.01 2.41 -11.48
N SER A 134 -8.91 3.73 -11.62
CA SER A 134 -9.88 4.54 -12.39
C SER A 134 -9.90 4.18 -13.88
N GLN A 135 -8.75 3.81 -14.45
CA GLN A 135 -8.64 3.36 -15.84
C GLN A 135 -9.33 2.01 -16.08
N CYS A 136 -9.36 1.15 -15.07
CA CYS A 136 -9.95 -0.18 -15.14
C CYS A 136 -11.37 -0.24 -14.58
N MET A 137 -11.83 0.81 -13.89
CA MET A 137 -13.06 0.79 -13.13
C MET A 137 -14.28 0.68 -14.05
N VAL A 138 -14.93 -0.48 -14.02
CA VAL A 138 -16.29 -0.66 -14.50
C VAL A 138 -17.27 -0.16 -13.43
N GLU A 139 -18.20 0.70 -13.84
CA GLU A 139 -19.25 1.22 -12.94
C GLU A 139 -20.09 0.07 -12.39
N LYS A 140 -20.45 0.15 -11.10
CA LYS A 140 -21.25 -0.89 -10.43
C LYS A 140 -22.57 -1.18 -11.15
N VAL A 141 -23.18 -0.18 -11.76
CA VAL A 141 -24.43 -0.32 -12.52
C VAL A 141 -24.24 -1.22 -13.75
N ILE A 142 -23.11 -1.07 -14.44
CA ILE A 142 -22.76 -1.91 -15.60
C ILE A 142 -22.38 -3.32 -15.11
N LEU A 143 -21.62 -3.41 -14.02
CA LEU A 143 -21.24 -4.69 -13.43
C LEU A 143 -22.48 -5.50 -12.98
N ASP A 144 -23.42 -4.86 -12.32
CA ASP A 144 -24.67 -5.49 -11.87
C ASP A 144 -25.55 -5.90 -13.04
N SER A 145 -25.51 -5.16 -14.16
CA SER A 145 -26.21 -5.56 -15.39
C SER A 145 -25.60 -6.81 -16.05
N GLN A 146 -24.29 -7.06 -15.90
CA GLN A 146 -23.65 -8.30 -16.37
C GLN A 146 -24.08 -9.52 -15.56
N ARG A 147 -24.33 -9.35 -14.25
CA ARG A 147 -24.91 -10.41 -13.41
C ARG A 147 -26.30 -10.84 -13.90
N GLU A 148 -27.01 -9.93 -14.55
CA GLU A 148 -28.35 -10.19 -15.04
C GLU A 148 -28.37 -10.92 -16.41
N ILE A 149 -27.25 -10.98 -17.13
CA ILE A 149 -27.16 -11.68 -18.42
C ILE A 149 -26.85 -13.17 -18.19
N PRO A 150 -27.69 -14.10 -18.67
CA PRO A 150 -27.40 -15.53 -18.62
C PRO A 150 -26.09 -15.87 -19.34
N GLY A 151 -25.15 -16.51 -18.66
CA GLY A 151 -23.83 -16.87 -19.19
C GLY A 151 -22.69 -15.92 -18.82
N SER A 152 -23.00 -14.69 -18.36
CA SER A 152 -22.00 -13.69 -17.94
C SER A 152 -21.66 -13.73 -16.45
N GLU A 153 -22.23 -14.66 -15.68
CA GLU A 153 -21.94 -14.85 -14.24
C GLU A 153 -20.44 -15.09 -13.97
N ARG A 154 -19.76 -15.81 -14.87
CA ARG A 154 -18.30 -16.07 -14.75
C ARG A 154 -17.49 -14.80 -14.95
N VAL A 155 -17.85 -14.00 -15.94
CA VAL A 155 -17.20 -12.70 -16.23
C VAL A 155 -17.38 -11.74 -15.05
N TYR A 156 -18.56 -11.75 -14.42
CA TYR A 156 -18.84 -10.99 -13.20
C TYR A 156 -17.99 -11.48 -12.01
N SER A 157 -17.96 -12.79 -11.73
CA SER A 157 -17.20 -13.34 -10.61
C SER A 157 -15.70 -13.09 -10.75
N ASP A 158 -15.17 -13.31 -11.95
CA ASP A 158 -13.75 -13.17 -12.25
C ASP A 158 -13.32 -11.71 -12.13
N TYR A 159 -14.16 -10.77 -12.58
CA TYR A 159 -13.89 -9.34 -12.41
C TYR A 159 -13.91 -8.90 -10.94
N ILE A 160 -14.88 -9.37 -10.13
CA ILE A 160 -14.94 -9.06 -8.69
C ILE A 160 -13.71 -9.62 -7.96
N GLU A 161 -13.28 -10.83 -8.30
CA GLU A 161 -12.10 -11.44 -7.71
C GLU A 161 -10.82 -10.66 -8.07
N LEU A 162 -10.65 -10.31 -9.34
CA LEU A 162 -9.53 -9.48 -9.81
C LEU A 162 -9.52 -8.10 -9.12
N GLN A 163 -10.69 -7.49 -8.95
CA GLN A 163 -10.85 -6.24 -8.23
C GLN A 163 -10.47 -6.36 -6.75
N GLY A 164 -10.81 -7.48 -6.10
CA GLY A 164 -10.40 -7.79 -4.73
C GLY A 164 -8.88 -7.89 -4.61
N ARG A 165 -8.25 -8.70 -5.47
CA ARG A 165 -6.79 -8.88 -5.52
C ARG A 165 -6.05 -7.56 -5.80
N PHE A 166 -6.58 -6.73 -6.70
CA PHE A 166 -6.03 -5.40 -6.97
C PHE A 166 -6.05 -4.52 -5.71
N LYS A 167 -7.19 -4.47 -5.00
CA LYS A 167 -7.30 -3.69 -3.76
C LYS A 167 -6.37 -4.19 -2.67
N ASP A 168 -6.20 -5.50 -2.56
CA ASP A 168 -5.29 -6.08 -1.56
C ASP A 168 -3.83 -5.74 -1.85
N LEU A 169 -3.40 -5.80 -3.11
CA LEU A 169 -2.05 -5.38 -3.51
C LEU A 169 -1.85 -3.87 -3.44
N ALA A 170 -2.90 -3.07 -3.67
CA ALA A 170 -2.82 -1.61 -3.63
C ALA A 170 -2.79 -1.03 -2.19
N LYS A 171 -3.17 -1.80 -1.16
CA LYS A 171 -3.24 -1.34 0.23
C LYS A 171 -1.89 -0.90 0.82
N GLN A 172 -0.79 -1.50 0.37
CA GLN A 172 0.54 -1.28 0.95
C GLN A 172 1.55 -0.88 -0.12
N VAL A 173 2.46 0.02 0.24
CA VAL A 173 3.57 0.41 -0.62
C VAL A 173 4.55 -0.75 -0.72
N PRO A 174 4.86 -1.26 -1.92
CA PRO A 174 5.72 -2.41 -2.06
C PRO A 174 7.19 -2.05 -1.81
N GLU A 175 7.93 -2.93 -1.15
CA GLU A 175 9.39 -2.79 -0.99
C GLU A 175 10.17 -3.18 -2.25
N THR A 176 9.51 -3.85 -3.19
CA THR A 176 10.13 -4.37 -4.42
C THR A 176 9.32 -4.00 -5.66
N VAL A 177 9.90 -4.21 -6.83
CA VAL A 177 9.28 -3.87 -8.13
C VAL A 177 8.24 -4.93 -8.56
N TRP A 178 8.22 -6.11 -7.95
CA TRP A 178 7.33 -7.21 -8.35
C TRP A 178 5.83 -6.85 -8.28
N PRO A 179 5.32 -6.25 -7.18
CA PRO A 179 3.92 -5.89 -7.09
C PRO A 179 3.48 -4.84 -8.13
N LEU A 180 4.42 -4.05 -8.68
CA LEU A 180 4.12 -3.15 -9.79
C LEU A 180 3.76 -3.91 -11.07
N ARG A 181 4.51 -4.99 -11.35
CA ARG A 181 4.24 -5.87 -12.50
C ARG A 181 2.93 -6.60 -12.29
N ASP A 182 2.70 -7.13 -11.10
CA ASP A 182 1.46 -7.84 -10.77
C ASP A 182 0.24 -6.92 -10.90
N LEU A 183 0.33 -5.66 -10.46
CA LEU A 183 -0.75 -4.67 -10.64
C LEU A 183 -0.97 -4.30 -12.11
N MET A 184 0.08 -4.20 -12.91
CA MET A 184 -0.05 -3.98 -14.36
C MET A 184 -0.65 -5.21 -15.08
N ASP A 185 -0.28 -6.43 -14.67
CA ASP A 185 -0.85 -7.65 -15.22
C ASP A 185 -2.33 -7.81 -14.80
N LEU A 186 -2.66 -7.46 -13.56
CA LEU A 186 -4.05 -7.40 -13.09
C LEU A 186 -4.84 -6.33 -13.86
N LYS A 187 -4.27 -5.15 -14.08
CA LYS A 187 -4.86 -4.09 -14.92
C LYS A 187 -5.18 -4.63 -16.32
N ASN A 188 -4.22 -5.27 -16.97
CA ASN A 188 -4.40 -5.84 -18.31
C ASN A 188 -5.48 -6.94 -18.33
N ARG A 189 -5.52 -7.80 -17.30
CA ARG A 189 -6.58 -8.81 -17.15
C ARG A 189 -7.95 -8.18 -16.92
N MET A 190 -8.03 -7.14 -16.09
CA MET A 190 -9.28 -6.39 -15.88
C MET A 190 -9.74 -5.70 -17.17
N GLU A 191 -8.82 -5.19 -17.99
CA GLU A 191 -9.13 -4.62 -19.31
C GLU A 191 -9.60 -5.70 -20.31
N GLN A 192 -9.01 -6.90 -20.29
CA GLN A 192 -9.46 -8.03 -21.10
C GLN A 192 -10.87 -8.48 -20.72
N VAL A 193 -11.10 -8.72 -19.42
CA VAL A 193 -12.42 -9.10 -18.89
C VAL A 193 -13.44 -7.98 -19.17
N ARG A 194 -13.04 -6.70 -19.08
CA ARG A 194 -13.86 -5.56 -19.48
C ARG A 194 -14.19 -5.58 -20.98
N GLY A 195 -13.25 -5.99 -21.85
CA GLY A 195 -13.48 -6.15 -23.28
C GLY A 195 -14.42 -7.31 -23.62
N GLU A 196 -14.48 -8.31 -22.75
CA GLU A 196 -15.44 -9.43 -22.83
C GLU A 196 -16.83 -9.05 -22.29
N MET A 197 -16.94 -7.98 -21.49
CA MET A 197 -18.22 -7.45 -21.02
C MET A 197 -18.97 -6.70 -22.12
N GLN A 198 -20.27 -6.97 -22.27
CA GLN A 198 -21.15 -6.18 -23.14
C GLN A 198 -21.52 -4.87 -22.43
N LEU A 199 -20.69 -3.83 -22.62
CA LEU A 199 -20.80 -2.56 -21.90
C LEU A 199 -22.01 -1.69 -22.34
N ASP A 200 -22.55 -1.91 -23.54
CA ASP A 200 -23.69 -1.18 -24.09
C ASP A 200 -24.97 -2.05 -24.09
N LEU A 201 -25.59 -2.23 -22.92
CA LEU A 201 -26.94 -2.79 -22.84
C LEU A 201 -28.00 -1.68 -22.88
N PRO A 202 -28.95 -1.72 -23.84
CA PRO A 202 -30.13 -0.85 -23.82
C PRO A 202 -30.95 -1.05 -22.53
N GLU A 203 -31.53 0.02 -21.98
CA GLU A 203 -32.27 -0.05 -20.70
C GLU A 203 -33.48 -1.00 -20.75
N ASN A 204 -34.05 -1.21 -21.94
CA ASN A 204 -35.13 -2.16 -22.17
C ASN A 204 -34.65 -3.61 -21.98
N VAL A 205 -33.40 -3.91 -22.36
CA VAL A 205 -32.75 -5.21 -22.20
C VAL A 205 -32.39 -5.46 -20.73
N LYS A 206 -31.89 -4.44 -20.02
CA LYS A 206 -31.62 -4.55 -18.56
C LYS A 206 -32.89 -4.81 -17.76
N ARG A 207 -34.00 -4.11 -18.04
CA ARG A 207 -35.28 -4.36 -17.38
C ARG A 207 -35.79 -5.78 -17.61
N PHE A 208 -35.67 -6.28 -18.83
CA PHE A 208 -36.06 -7.64 -19.18
C PHE A 208 -35.26 -8.69 -18.41
N PHE A 209 -33.93 -8.58 -18.36
CA PHE A 209 -33.08 -9.50 -17.60
C PHE A 209 -33.26 -9.38 -16.08
N LYS A 210 -33.51 -8.18 -15.57
CA LYS A 210 -33.86 -7.96 -14.17
C LYS A 210 -35.15 -8.70 -13.78
N LEU A 211 -36.18 -8.66 -14.64
CA LEU A 211 -37.43 -9.40 -14.42
C LEU A 211 -37.25 -10.91 -14.55
N LEU A 212 -36.37 -11.36 -15.44
CA LEU A 212 -36.02 -12.77 -15.64
C LEU A 212 -35.34 -13.36 -14.39
N ASN A 213 -34.37 -12.65 -13.80
CA ASN A 213 -33.62 -13.14 -12.64
C ASN A 213 -34.32 -12.95 -11.29
N GLN A 214 -35.26 -12.01 -11.20
CA GLN A 214 -36.07 -11.83 -9.99
C GLN A 214 -37.05 -13.00 -9.75
N ARG A 215 -37.42 -13.75 -10.80
CA ARG A 215 -38.28 -14.94 -10.68
C ARG A 215 -37.43 -16.20 -10.68
N GLY A 216 -37.05 -16.64 -9.48
CA GLY A 216 -36.30 -17.88 -9.25
C GLY A 216 -36.81 -19.06 -10.08
N ARG A 217 -35.99 -19.47 -11.06
CA ARG A 217 -35.92 -20.77 -11.74
C ARG A 217 -37.20 -21.43 -12.32
N SER A 218 -38.40 -20.83 -12.27
CA SER A 218 -39.60 -21.58 -12.72
C SER A 218 -40.84 -20.77 -13.11
N THR A 219 -40.75 -19.44 -13.28
CA THR A 219 -41.88 -18.67 -13.83
C THR A 219 -41.36 -17.66 -14.84
N GLY A 220 -41.51 -18.01 -16.12
CA GLY A 220 -41.07 -17.20 -17.25
C GLY A 220 -41.55 -15.75 -17.19
N VAL A 221 -40.84 -14.90 -17.93
CA VAL A 221 -41.19 -13.48 -18.13
C VAL A 221 -42.39 -13.41 -19.07
N PRO A 222 -43.46 -12.65 -18.75
CA PRO A 222 -44.55 -12.46 -19.67
C PRO A 222 -44.07 -11.73 -20.93
N LEU A 223 -44.49 -12.23 -22.10
CA LEU A 223 -44.13 -11.70 -23.42
C LEU A 223 -44.51 -10.21 -23.62
N SER A 224 -45.32 -9.64 -22.74
CA SER A 224 -45.67 -8.23 -22.70
C SER A 224 -44.52 -7.30 -22.26
N GLU A 225 -43.51 -7.84 -21.55
CA GLU A 225 -42.32 -7.10 -21.10
C GLU A 225 -41.14 -7.24 -22.07
N MET A 226 -41.34 -7.98 -23.17
CA MET A 226 -40.34 -8.16 -24.22
C MET A 226 -40.58 -7.10 -25.29
N ASP A 227 -39.96 -5.93 -25.11
CA ASP A 227 -40.01 -4.86 -26.11
C ASP A 227 -39.33 -5.29 -27.41
N LYS A 228 -39.76 -4.68 -28.53
CA LYS A 228 -39.23 -4.95 -29.88
C LYS A 228 -37.70 -4.81 -29.93
N ASP A 229 -37.17 -3.84 -29.20
CA ASP A 229 -35.73 -3.58 -29.10
C ASP A 229 -35.00 -4.70 -28.34
N THR A 230 -35.61 -5.25 -27.30
CA THR A 230 -35.08 -6.39 -26.55
C THR A 230 -35.08 -7.66 -27.40
N PHE A 231 -36.11 -7.86 -28.20
CA PHE A 231 -36.18 -8.98 -29.14
C PHE A 231 -35.13 -8.88 -30.26
N CYS A 232 -34.97 -7.69 -30.87
CA CYS A 232 -33.93 -7.46 -31.87
C CYS A 232 -32.54 -7.68 -31.29
N TRP A 233 -32.28 -7.18 -30.08
CA TRP A 233 -31.01 -7.39 -29.39
C TRP A 233 -30.74 -8.87 -29.11
N LEU A 234 -31.73 -9.63 -28.61
CA LEU A 234 -31.61 -11.07 -28.38
C LEU A 234 -31.40 -11.88 -29.68
N LEU A 235 -31.96 -11.39 -30.80
CA LEU A 235 -31.82 -11.99 -32.12
C LEU A 235 -30.44 -11.69 -32.74
N GLU A 236 -29.92 -10.47 -32.55
CA GLU A 236 -28.60 -10.05 -32.99
C GLU A 236 -27.47 -10.75 -32.22
N HIS A 237 -27.70 -11.09 -30.96
CA HIS A 237 -26.73 -11.78 -30.10
C HIS A 237 -26.86 -13.31 -30.05
N ASP A 238 -27.72 -13.91 -30.89
CA ASP A 238 -27.96 -15.37 -30.96
C ASP A 238 -28.35 -16.02 -29.61
N LEU A 239 -28.99 -15.24 -28.74
CA LEU A 239 -29.41 -15.68 -27.40
C LEU A 239 -30.84 -16.22 -27.40
N LEU A 240 -31.61 -16.00 -28.48
CA LEU A 240 -33.00 -16.48 -28.60
C LEU A 240 -33.14 -18.00 -28.45
N GLY A 241 -32.14 -18.78 -28.89
CA GLY A 241 -32.16 -20.23 -28.79
C GLY A 241 -32.09 -20.76 -27.34
N GLN A 242 -31.69 -19.91 -26.38
CA GLN A 242 -31.58 -20.27 -24.98
C GLN A 242 -32.87 -20.04 -24.19
N PHE A 243 -33.88 -19.41 -24.80
CA PHE A 243 -35.16 -19.11 -24.15
C PHE A 243 -36.28 -20.01 -24.71
N SER A 244 -36.93 -20.77 -23.82
CA SER A 244 -38.11 -21.56 -24.16
C SER A 244 -39.39 -20.78 -23.87
N VAL A 245 -40.23 -20.57 -24.89
CA VAL A 245 -41.56 -19.98 -24.71
C VAL A 245 -42.54 -21.05 -24.25
N GLU A 246 -42.87 -21.04 -22.95
CA GLU A 246 -43.93 -21.89 -22.41
C GLU A 246 -45.27 -21.15 -22.40
N ARG A 247 -46.29 -21.73 -23.05
CA ARG A 247 -47.68 -21.26 -22.91
C ARG A 247 -48.20 -21.71 -21.55
N SER A 248 -48.43 -20.77 -20.63
CA SER A 248 -49.19 -21.06 -19.43
C SER A 248 -50.62 -21.41 -19.82
N ARG A 249 -50.97 -22.70 -19.75
CA ARG A 249 -52.37 -23.14 -19.80
C ARG A 249 -53.06 -22.57 -18.56
N LYS A 250 -53.84 -21.49 -18.74
CA LYS A 250 -54.87 -21.14 -17.76
C LYS A 250 -55.84 -22.32 -17.72
N LEU A 251 -55.77 -23.14 -16.66
CA LEU A 251 -56.87 -24.01 -16.27
C LEU A 251 -58.03 -23.08 -15.94
N PHE A 252 -59.10 -23.17 -16.73
CA PHE A 252 -60.37 -22.51 -16.50
C PHE A 252 -61.07 -23.12 -15.27
#